data_AF-A0A3N5FRY6-F1
#
_entry.id   AF-A0A3N5FRY6-F1
#
_cell.length_a   1.000
_cell.length_b   1.000
_cell.length_c   1.000
_cell.angle_alpha   90.00
_cell.angle_beta   90.00
_cell.angle_gamma   90.00
#
_symmetry.space_group_name_H-M   'P 1'
#
loop_
_entity.id
_entity.type
_entity.pdbx_description
1 polymer ?
#
loop_
_entity_poly.entity_id
_entity_poly.type
_entity_poly.pdbx_seq_one_letter_code
_entity_poly.pdbx_strand_id
1 'polypeptide(L)'
;MNETLRTKIADQFRNTSLGFSRIKRNLNMIHSSDVETEKILRKIILLTTLNNVETKGKNYYFKCFEYNAILTINSHTLTIITARKIIKNDPVSEGKITNKRIC
;
A
#
# COMPACT_ATOMS: atom_id res chain seq x y z
N MET A 1 16.68 3.03 5.05
CA MET A 1 16.85 2.36 3.74
C MET A 1 17.54 3.34 2.78
N ASN A 2 18.26 2.88 1.77
CA ASN A 2 18.85 3.73 0.72
C ASN A 2 18.16 3.51 -0.64
N GLU A 3 18.46 4.37 -1.62
CA GLU A 3 17.86 4.34 -2.95
C GLU A 3 18.11 3.02 -3.68
N THR A 4 19.34 2.52 -3.67
CA THR A 4 19.71 1.26 -4.32
C THR A 4 18.85 0.09 -3.84
N LEU A 5 18.62 0.01 -2.52
CA LEU A 5 17.79 -1.04 -1.94
C LEU A 5 16.31 -0.87 -2.32
N ARG A 6 15.79 0.36 -2.36
CA ARG A 6 14.42 0.62 -2.81
C ARG A 6 14.18 0.16 -4.24
N THR A 7 15.08 0.53 -5.15
CA THR A 7 15.01 0.12 -6.56
C THR A 7 15.12 -1.40 -6.69
N LYS A 8 16.06 -2.03 -5.96
CA LYS A 8 16.16 -3.50 -5.91
C LYS A 8 14.86 -4.16 -5.46
N ILE A 9 14.18 -3.62 -4.44
CA ILE A 9 12.89 -4.13 -4.00
C ILE A 9 11.83 -3.96 -5.10
N ALA A 10 11.79 -2.81 -5.77
CA ALA A 10 10.83 -2.55 -6.85
C ALA A 10 10.98 -3.53 -8.02
N ASP A 11 12.20 -4.00 -8.28
CA ASP A 11 12.50 -4.90 -9.40
C ASP A 11 12.43 -6.39 -9.04
N GLN A 12 12.53 -6.74 -7.75
CA GLN A 12 12.71 -8.14 -7.30
C GLN A 12 11.67 -8.62 -6.29
N PHE A 13 10.67 -7.80 -5.95
CA PHE A 13 9.65 -8.23 -5.00
C PHE A 13 8.89 -9.46 -5.53
N ARG A 14 8.33 -10.22 -4.60
CA ARG A 14 7.56 -11.43 -4.91
C ARG A 14 6.21 -11.37 -4.24
N ASN A 15 5.25 -12.07 -4.83
CA ASN A 15 3.94 -12.28 -4.25
C ASN A 15 3.53 -13.74 -4.40
N THR A 16 2.87 -14.27 -3.37
CA THR A 16 2.12 -15.53 -3.50
C THR A 16 0.71 -15.22 -3.97
N SER A 17 0.00 -16.20 -4.54
CA SER A 17 -1.41 -16.04 -4.93
C SER A 17 -2.28 -15.59 -3.74
N LEU A 18 -2.01 -16.12 -2.54
CA LEU A 18 -2.67 -15.67 -1.31
C LEU A 18 -2.32 -14.21 -0.95
N GLY A 19 -1.06 -13.82 -1.17
CA GLY A 19 -0.61 -12.44 -1.01
C GLY A 19 -1.35 -11.48 -1.94
N PHE A 20 -1.47 -11.82 -3.23
CA PHE A 20 -2.25 -11.04 -4.19
C PHE A 20 -3.70 -10.88 -3.75
N SER A 21 -4.38 -11.98 -3.39
CA SER A 21 -5.78 -11.92 -2.93
C SER A 21 -5.95 -11.00 -1.71
N ARG A 22 -5.02 -11.04 -0.75
CA ARG A 22 -5.04 -10.16 0.44
C ARG A 22 -4.81 -8.70 0.07
N ILE A 23 -3.81 -8.41 -0.75
CA ILE A 23 -3.46 -7.06 -1.19
C ILE A 23 -4.63 -6.44 -1.94
N LYS A 24 -5.17 -7.14 -2.94
CA LYS A 24 -6.29 -6.67 -3.75
C LYS A 24 -7.49 -6.33 -2.88
N ARG A 25 -7.86 -7.21 -1.96
CA ARG A 25 -8.97 -6.94 -1.02
C ARG A 25 -8.69 -5.72 -0.15
N ASN A 26 -7.50 -5.62 0.44
CA ASN A 26 -7.18 -4.54 1.38
C ASN A 26 -7.02 -3.16 0.71
N LEU A 27 -6.70 -3.12 -0.58
CA LEU A 27 -6.60 -1.89 -1.37
C LEU A 27 -7.84 -1.60 -2.22
N ASN A 28 -8.90 -2.42 -2.13
CA ASN A 28 -10.10 -2.36 -2.98
C ASN A 28 -9.81 -2.49 -4.49
N MET A 29 -8.89 -3.38 -4.85
CA MET A 29 -8.48 -3.70 -6.22
C MET A 29 -8.90 -5.12 -6.63
N ILE A 30 -10.05 -5.60 -6.15
CA ILE A 30 -10.48 -7.00 -6.31
C ILE A 30 -10.61 -7.39 -7.79
N HIS A 31 -10.96 -6.44 -8.65
CA HIS A 31 -11.14 -6.66 -10.09
C HIS A 31 -9.84 -6.57 -10.90
N SER A 32 -8.71 -6.19 -10.29
CA SER A 32 -7.44 -6.10 -10.99
C SER A 32 -6.81 -7.47 -11.22
N SER A 33 -6.21 -7.66 -12.38
CA SER A 33 -5.35 -8.82 -12.65
C SER A 33 -4.10 -8.81 -11.75
N ASP A 34 -3.41 -9.95 -11.62
CA ASP A 34 -2.14 -10.03 -10.89
C ASP A 34 -1.08 -9.13 -11.53
N VAL A 35 -1.02 -9.09 -12.87
CA VAL A 35 -0.10 -8.24 -13.63
C VAL A 35 -0.35 -6.75 -13.37
N GLU A 36 -1.60 -6.29 -13.36
CA GLU A 36 -1.93 -4.91 -13.03
C GLU A 36 -1.60 -4.58 -11.57
N THR A 37 -1.87 -5.53 -10.67
CA THR A 37 -1.56 -5.37 -9.25
C THR A 37 -0.05 -5.25 -9.04
N GLU A 38 0.75 -6.06 -9.73
CA GLU A 38 2.21 -6.00 -9.69
C GLU A 38 2.74 -4.63 -10.18
N LYS A 39 2.21 -4.12 -11.30
CA LYS A 39 2.56 -2.78 -11.80
C LYS A 39 2.24 -1.69 -10.78
N ILE A 40 1.11 -1.79 -10.07
CA ILE A 40 0.72 -0.84 -9.02
C ILE A 40 1.64 -0.95 -7.81
N LEU A 41 1.94 -2.16 -7.35
CA LEU A 41 2.87 -2.39 -6.23
C LEU A 41 4.26 -1.84 -6.53
N ARG A 42 4.77 -2.04 -7.74
CA ARG A 42 6.03 -1.43 -8.20
C ARG A 42 5.99 0.09 -8.13
N LYS A 43 4.91 0.73 -8.61
CA LYS A 43 4.74 2.19 -8.52
C LYS A 43 4.74 2.67 -7.07
N ILE A 44 4.01 1.99 -6.19
CA ILE A 44 3.96 2.31 -4.76
C ILE A 44 5.36 2.28 -4.15
N ILE A 45 6.17 1.25 -4.44
CA ILE A 45 7.54 1.14 -3.93
C ILE A 45 8.41 2.31 -4.40
N LEU A 46 8.36 2.64 -5.70
CA LEU A 46 9.19 3.69 -6.31
C LEU A 46 8.80 5.10 -5.87
N LEU A 47 7.49 5.36 -5.70
CA LEU A 47 6.97 6.67 -5.29
C LEU A 47 7.08 6.89 -3.78
N THR A 48 7.26 5.84 -2.98
CA THR A 48 7.50 5.99 -1.54
C THR A 48 8.89 6.56 -1.29
N THR A 49 8.96 7.81 -0.84
CA THR A 49 10.20 8.48 -0.41
C THR A 49 10.89 7.73 0.73
N LEU A 50 12.22 7.78 0.82
CA LEU A 50 12.98 7.08 1.87
C LEU A 50 12.56 7.44 3.31
N ASN A 51 12.15 8.68 3.56
CA ASN A 51 11.64 9.13 4.87
C ASN A 51 10.32 8.45 5.28
N ASN A 52 9.60 7.87 4.32
CA ASN A 52 8.35 7.16 4.51
C ASN A 52 8.54 5.64 4.46
N VAL A 53 9.78 5.18 4.61
CA VAL A 53 10.12 3.76 4.74
C VAL A 53 10.61 3.51 6.16
N GLU A 54 9.90 2.63 6.85
CA GLU A 54 10.27 2.20 8.19
C GLU A 54 10.73 0.74 8.18
N THR A 55 11.79 0.44 8.92
CA THR A 55 12.23 -0.94 9.15
C THR A 55 11.87 -1.34 10.57
N LYS A 56 11.10 -2.42 10.74
CA LYS A 56 10.82 -3.02 12.05
C LYS A 56 11.02 -4.53 11.99
N GLY A 57 12.02 -5.03 12.74
CA GLY A 57 12.39 -6.43 12.72
C GLY A 57 12.71 -6.91 11.30
N LYS A 58 12.03 -7.96 10.85
CA LYS A 58 12.22 -8.59 9.52
C LYS A 58 11.38 -7.96 8.41
N ASN A 59 10.84 -6.76 8.61
CA ASN A 59 9.88 -6.14 7.70
C ASN A 59 10.23 -4.68 7.39
N TYR A 60 10.03 -4.31 6.12
CA TYR A 60 9.96 -2.95 5.64
C TYR A 60 8.50 -2.52 5.50
N TYR A 61 8.21 -1.28 5.91
CA TYR A 61 6.91 -0.65 5.79
C TYR A 61 7.02 0.55 4.86
N PHE A 62 6.40 0.46 3.69
CA PHE A 62 6.41 1.53 2.69
C PHE A 62 5.10 2.30 2.80
N LYS A 63 5.15 3.54 3.30
CA LYS A 63 3.97 4.40 3.43
C LYS A 63 3.88 5.35 2.24
N CYS A 64 3.04 5.00 1.27
CA CYS A 64 2.82 5.80 0.06
C CYS A 64 1.51 6.58 0.15
N PHE A 65 1.61 7.89 0.35
CA PHE A 65 0.44 8.76 0.47
C PHE A 65 -0.32 8.91 -0.85
N GLU A 66 0.39 8.97 -1.98
CA GLU A 66 -0.23 9.07 -3.32
C GLU A 66 -1.20 7.93 -3.63
N TYR A 67 -0.91 6.73 -3.13
CA TYR A 67 -1.76 5.55 -3.30
C TYR A 67 -2.62 5.25 -2.08
N ASN A 68 -2.61 6.12 -1.06
CA ASN A 68 -3.24 5.87 0.24
C ASN A 68 -2.90 4.44 0.76
N ALA A 69 -1.65 4.02 0.68
CA ALA A 69 -1.26 2.62 0.90
C ALA A 69 -0.04 2.47 1.82
N ILE A 70 -0.06 1.41 2.63
CA ILE A 70 1.09 0.91 3.38
C ILE A 70 1.37 -0.51 2.91
N LEU A 71 2.53 -0.75 2.32
CA LEU A 71 3.00 -2.11 2.00
C LEU A 71 3.89 -2.64 3.13
N THR A 72 3.72 -3.91 3.47
CA THR A 72 4.64 -4.63 4.35
C THR A 72 5.41 -5.65 3.53
N ILE A 73 6.72 -5.51 3.48
CA ILE A 73 7.63 -6.32 2.66
C ILE A 73 8.63 -7.01 3.57
N ASN A 74 8.83 -8.32 3.40
CA ASN A 74 9.86 -9.04 4.14
C ASN A 74 11.26 -8.56 3.73
N SER A 75 12.14 -8.30 4.71
CA SER A 75 13.47 -7.75 4.45
C SER A 75 14.44 -8.72 3.79
N HIS A 76 14.21 -10.03 3.91
CA HIS A 76 15.09 -11.07 3.40
C HIS A 76 14.60 -11.61 2.06
N THR A 77 13.30 -11.94 1.97
CA THR A 77 12.73 -12.58 0.77
C THR A 77 12.15 -11.58 -0.22
N LEU A 78 12.04 -10.30 0.16
CA LEU A 78 11.39 -9.23 -0.60
C LEU A 78 9.93 -9.54 -0.95
N THR A 79 9.32 -10.51 -0.26
CA THR A 79 7.92 -10.87 -0.46
C THR A 79 7.02 -9.81 0.12
N ILE A 80 6.06 -9.31 -0.65
CA ILE A 80 5.02 -8.42 -0.13
C ILE A 80 4.03 -9.28 0.66
N ILE A 81 4.04 -9.10 1.98
CA ILE A 81 3.26 -9.90 2.94
C ILE A 81 1.80 -9.43 2.93
N THR A 82 1.60 -8.11 2.96
CA THR A 82 0.29 -7.48 2.97
C THR A 82 0.37 -6.03 2.52
N ALA A 83 -0.79 -5.46 2.23
CA ALA A 83 -0.99 -4.03 2.04
C ALA A 83 -2.21 -3.58 2.85
N ARG A 84 -2.26 -2.30 3.25
CA ARG A 84 -3.46 -1.69 3.85
C ARG A 84 -3.57 -0.22 3.49
N LYS A 85 -4.78 0.33 3.52
CA LYS A 85 -4.98 1.77 3.35
C LYS A 85 -4.45 2.57 4.55
N ILE A 86 -3.96 3.79 4.33
CA ILE A 86 -3.55 4.70 5.41
C ILE A 86 -4.80 5.24 6.10
N ILE A 87 -5.74 5.75 5.30
CA ILE A 87 -7.06 6.19 5.73
C ILE A 87 -8.07 5.15 5.26
N LYS A 88 -8.84 4.59 6.20
CA LYS A 88 -10.00 3.77 5.86
C LYS A 88 -11.12 4.71 5.44
N ASN A 89 -11.61 4.55 4.21
CA ASN A 89 -12.93 5.09 3.87
C ASN A 89 -13.94 4.17 4.56
N ASP A 90 -14.30 4.48 5.79
CA ASP A 90 -15.50 3.89 6.38
C ASP A 90 -16.71 4.42 5.57
N PRO A 91 -17.71 3.59 5.21
CA PRO A 91 -18.88 4.04 4.45
C PRO A 91 -19.86 4.92 5.27
N VAL A 92 -19.36 5.74 6.19
CA VAL A 92 -20.19 6.67 6.99
C VAL A 92 -19.49 8.02 7.10
N SER A 93 -19.71 8.90 6.12
CA SER A 93 -19.71 10.36 6.28
C SER A 93 -20.05 11.08 4.96
N GLU A 94 -21.10 10.62 4.27
CA GLU A 94 -21.87 11.55 3.43
C GLU A 94 -22.97 12.17 4.30
N GLY A 95 -22.89 13.49 4.51
CA GLY A 95 -24.05 14.31 4.83
C GLY A 95 -24.50 14.40 6.30
N LYS A 96 -23.82 15.23 7.09
CA LYS A 96 -24.53 16.14 8.02
C LYS A 96 -23.93 17.55 7.92
N ILE A 97 -24.13 18.18 6.76
CA ILE A 97 -24.12 19.65 6.69
C ILE A 97 -25.39 20.10 7.42
N THR A 98 -25.23 20.54 8.66
CA THR A 98 -26.31 21.12 9.44
C THR A 98 -26.65 22.49 8.85
N ASN A 99 -27.71 22.56 8.06
CA ASN A 99 -28.37 23.84 7.78
C ASN A 99 -29.00 24.34 9.08
N LYS A 100 -28.26 25.16 9.82
CA LYS A 100 -28.81 25.98 10.91
C LYS A 100 -29.63 27.08 10.25
N ARG A 101 -30.92 26.82 10.00
CA ARG A 101 -31.90 27.87 9.71
C ARG A 101 -31.97 28.77 10.95
N ILE A 102 -31.55 30.02 10.76
CA ILE A 102 -31.90 31.13 11.64
C ILE A 102 -33.37 31.44 11.31
N CYS A 103 -34.25 31.15 12.26
CA CYS A 103 -35.55 31.79 12.43
C CYS A 103 -35.69 32.09 13.92
#